data_AF-A0A6D2IUI2-F1
#
_entry.id   AF-A0A6D2IUI2-F1
#
_cell.length_a   1.000
_cell.length_b   1.000
_cell.length_c   1.000
_cell.angle_alpha   90.00
_cell.angle_beta   90.00
_cell.angle_gamma   90.00
#
_symmetry.space_group_name_H-M   'P 1'
#
loop_
_entity.id
_entity.type
_entity.pdbx_description
1 polymer ?
#
loop_
_entity_poly.entity_id
_entity_poly.type
_entity_poly.pdbx_seq_one_letter_code
_entity_poly.pdbx_strand_id
1 'polypeptide(L)'
;DSAVERDVESLVGEISTLRLCAISHEPLGLEAVDQADLLSRIRVAQQSDQSLLDATRVTGSEYEVSANGTILVRGRVCVPKDVELRHQILGEAHASKFSIHPGATKMYHDLKRYYHWVGMKRDVADWVAKCNTCALVKAEHQVPGGLLQSLPIPEWKWDRITMDFVVGLPVSRTFDAIWVIVDRLTKSAHFLAIKKTDGAAVLARKFVREIVRLHGVPASIVSDRDPRFTSEFWRAFQAEMGTKVHLSTAYHPQTDGQSERTIQTLEDLLRMCVLDWGGHWADHLSLVEFAYNNSFQASIGMAPFEALYGRPCRTPLCWTQVGERSMYGATYVQETTEKVRVVRLNMKEAQDRQKSYADRRRRELEFQVGDRVYLKMAMLRGPNRSIAENKLSPRFMGPFPVVERVGPLAYRLELPEIMKAFHKVFHVSMLRKCLHPTEELVARIPEDLQPDLTVPAVPMRILERREKVLRNKRIPLLRILWDCSGSTEETWEPEAKMKLKFRKWFDKQVEE
;
A
#
# COMPACT_ATOMS: atom_id res chain seq x y z
N ASP A 1 -38.01 -33.19 2.06
CA ASP A 1 -37.56 -34.11 0.98
C ASP A 1 -36.73 -33.42 -0.09
N SER A 2 -37.20 -32.37 -0.78
CA SER A 2 -36.44 -31.69 -1.86
C SER A 2 -35.15 -30.93 -1.46
N ALA A 3 -34.94 -30.65 -0.17
CA ALA A 3 -33.69 -30.08 0.33
C ALA A 3 -32.64 -31.18 0.56
N VAL A 4 -33.07 -32.34 1.07
CA VAL A 4 -32.21 -33.50 1.31
C VAL A 4 -31.77 -34.12 -0.01
N GLU A 5 -32.66 -34.19 -1.01
CA GLU A 5 -32.29 -34.64 -2.36
C GLU A 5 -31.26 -33.71 -3.01
N ARG A 6 -31.40 -32.38 -2.86
CA ARG A 6 -30.41 -31.42 -3.36
C ARG A 6 -29.07 -31.51 -2.62
N ASP A 7 -29.09 -31.75 -1.32
CA ASP A 7 -27.87 -31.93 -0.53
C ASP A 7 -27.15 -33.24 -0.90
N VAL A 8 -27.92 -34.31 -1.15
CA VAL A 8 -27.38 -35.59 -1.64
C VAL A 8 -26.84 -35.44 -3.05
N GLU A 9 -27.55 -34.78 -3.97
CA GLU A 9 -27.05 -34.49 -5.32
C GLU A 9 -25.79 -33.61 -5.29
N SER A 10 -25.74 -32.62 -4.39
CA SER A 10 -24.56 -31.78 -4.19
C SER A 10 -23.38 -32.60 -3.66
N LEU A 11 -23.62 -33.52 -2.71
CA LEU A 11 -22.59 -34.40 -2.16
C LEU A 11 -22.10 -35.41 -3.20
N VAL A 12 -23.01 -35.99 -4.00
CA VAL A 12 -22.67 -36.88 -5.12
C VAL A 12 -21.91 -36.11 -6.21
N GLY A 13 -22.29 -34.86 -6.47
CA GLY A 13 -21.55 -33.94 -7.34
C GLY A 13 -20.14 -33.67 -6.82
N GLU A 14 -19.98 -33.37 -5.53
CA GLU A 14 -18.67 -33.18 -4.92
C GLU A 14 -17.81 -34.45 -4.95
N ILE A 15 -18.40 -35.60 -4.63
CA ILE A 15 -17.70 -36.89 -4.63
C ILE A 15 -17.34 -37.34 -6.05
N SER A 16 -18.17 -37.08 -7.05
CA SER A 16 -17.89 -37.45 -8.45
C SER A 16 -16.78 -36.61 -9.09
N THR A 17 -16.51 -35.39 -8.58
CA THR A 17 -15.30 -34.65 -8.96
C THR A 17 -14.02 -35.23 -8.36
N LEU A 18 -14.13 -36.11 -7.37
CA LEU A 18 -13.01 -36.87 -6.84
C LEU A 18 -12.78 -38.06 -7.78
N ARG A 19 -11.60 -38.17 -8.38
CA ARG A 19 -11.21 -39.38 -9.14
C ARG A 19 -10.95 -40.53 -8.16
N LEU A 20 -12.01 -41.09 -7.60
CA LEU A 20 -11.96 -42.25 -6.72
C LEU A 20 -12.21 -43.51 -7.55
N CYS A 21 -11.17 -44.31 -7.74
CA CYS A 21 -11.35 -45.69 -8.18
C CYS A 21 -11.68 -46.54 -6.96
N ALA A 22 -12.96 -46.86 -6.77
CA ALA A 22 -13.37 -47.86 -5.79
C ALA A 22 -13.17 -49.26 -6.39
N ILE A 23 -12.38 -50.10 -5.71
CA ILE A 23 -12.24 -51.52 -6.07
C ILE A 23 -13.16 -52.31 -5.15
N SER A 24 -14.07 -53.07 -5.76
CA SER A 24 -14.99 -53.95 -5.03
C SER A 24 -14.25 -55.20 -4.56
N HIS A 25 -14.12 -55.34 -3.24
CA HIS A 25 -13.72 -56.54 -2.49
C HIS A 25 -12.27 -57.05 -2.66
N GLU A 26 -11.34 -56.62 -1.77
CA GLU A 26 -10.20 -57.41 -1.25
C GLU A 26 -9.40 -56.61 -0.17
N PRO A 27 -8.55 -57.24 0.67
CA PRO A 27 -7.95 -56.59 1.84
C PRO A 27 -6.97 -55.48 1.40
N LEU A 28 -7.39 -54.23 1.66
CA LEU A 28 -6.85 -52.94 1.19
C LEU A 28 -5.44 -52.59 1.71
N GLY A 29 -4.43 -53.38 1.35
CA GLY A 29 -3.01 -53.15 1.68
C GLY A 29 -2.16 -52.78 0.47
N LEU A 30 -1.53 -53.76 -0.18
CA LEU A 30 -0.61 -53.52 -1.31
C LEU A 30 -1.28 -53.57 -2.69
N GLU A 31 -2.36 -54.33 -2.88
CA GLU A 31 -2.99 -54.52 -4.19
C GLU A 31 -3.75 -53.29 -4.69
N ALA A 32 -4.43 -52.56 -3.79
CA ALA A 32 -5.09 -51.29 -4.12
C ALA A 32 -4.07 -50.20 -4.54
N VAL A 33 -2.83 -50.30 -4.03
CA VAL A 33 -1.71 -49.42 -4.40
C VAL A 33 -1.14 -49.82 -5.77
N ASP A 34 -1.08 -51.12 -6.07
CA ASP A 34 -0.65 -51.65 -7.36
C ASP A 34 -1.63 -51.36 -8.51
N GLN A 35 -2.91 -51.17 -8.20
CA GLN A 35 -3.96 -50.81 -9.17
C GLN A 35 -4.19 -49.30 -9.33
N ALA A 36 -3.52 -48.46 -8.53
CA ALA A 36 -3.61 -47.01 -8.68
C ALA A 36 -2.94 -46.58 -10.00
N ASP A 37 -3.73 -46.03 -10.94
CA ASP A 37 -3.30 -45.63 -12.30
C ASP A 37 -2.00 -44.83 -12.32
N LEU A 38 -1.82 -43.90 -11.38
CA LEU A 38 -0.61 -43.07 -11.33
C LEU A 38 0.64 -43.87 -10.95
N LEU A 39 0.54 -44.78 -9.97
CA LEU A 39 1.69 -45.59 -9.52
C LEU A 39 2.06 -46.65 -10.54
N SER A 40 1.06 -47.24 -11.23
CA SER A 40 1.31 -48.19 -12.31
C SER A 40 2.00 -47.50 -13.50
N ARG A 41 1.56 -46.29 -13.88
CA ARG A 41 2.23 -45.48 -14.92
C ARG A 41 3.64 -45.06 -14.54
N ILE A 42 3.88 -44.67 -13.28
CA ILE A 42 5.23 -44.39 -12.78
C ILE A 42 6.11 -45.63 -12.89
N ARG A 43 5.62 -46.79 -12.46
CA ARG A 43 6.37 -48.06 -12.57
C ARG A 43 6.74 -48.39 -14.01
N VAL A 44 5.81 -48.24 -14.96
CA VAL A 44 6.09 -48.45 -16.39
C VAL A 44 7.15 -47.46 -16.88
N ALA A 45 7.03 -46.19 -16.52
CA ALA A 45 8.01 -45.16 -16.91
C ALA A 45 9.39 -45.37 -16.28
N GLN A 46 9.47 -45.94 -15.06
CA GLN A 46 10.75 -46.29 -14.42
C GLN A 46 11.54 -47.31 -15.25
N GLN A 47 10.87 -48.26 -15.90
CA GLN A 47 11.53 -49.27 -16.75
C GLN A 47 12.13 -48.67 -18.03
N SER A 48 11.70 -47.46 -18.40
CA SER A 48 12.24 -46.74 -19.55
C SER A 48 13.31 -45.71 -19.16
N ASP A 49 13.52 -45.44 -17.87
CA ASP A 49 14.50 -44.49 -17.37
C ASP A 49 15.85 -45.18 -17.09
N GLN A 50 16.72 -45.17 -18.09
CA GLN A 50 18.06 -45.79 -18.00
C GLN A 50 18.86 -45.27 -16.80
N SER A 51 18.68 -44.00 -16.42
CA SER A 51 19.42 -43.42 -15.30
C SER A 51 19.01 -44.00 -13.94
N LEU A 52 17.73 -44.38 -13.80
CA LEU A 52 17.24 -45.09 -12.62
C LEU A 52 17.68 -46.56 -12.62
N LEU A 53 17.64 -47.21 -13.78
CA LEU A 53 18.09 -48.60 -13.93
C LEU A 53 19.59 -48.78 -13.66
N ASP A 54 20.41 -47.80 -14.08
CA ASP A 54 21.83 -47.83 -13.80
C ASP A 54 22.10 -47.59 -12.30
N ALA A 55 21.31 -46.73 -11.65
CA ALA A 55 21.44 -46.43 -10.22
C ALA A 55 21.07 -47.61 -9.31
N THR A 56 20.16 -48.51 -9.72
CA THR A 56 19.82 -49.73 -8.97
C THR A 56 20.90 -50.82 -9.08
N ARG A 57 21.76 -50.77 -10.10
CA ARG A 57 22.86 -51.74 -10.31
C ARG A 57 24.12 -51.42 -9.50
N VAL A 58 24.21 -50.21 -8.93
CA VAL A 58 25.37 -49.78 -8.12
C VAL A 58 25.28 -50.37 -6.72
N THR A 59 26.27 -51.18 -6.35
CA THR A 59 26.36 -51.80 -5.01
C THR A 59 26.46 -50.73 -3.92
N GLY A 60 25.54 -50.75 -2.95
CA GLY A 60 25.50 -49.78 -1.84
C GLY A 60 24.73 -48.48 -2.15
N SER A 61 23.97 -48.43 -3.25
CA SER A 61 23.09 -47.30 -3.53
C SER A 61 21.86 -47.27 -2.62
N GLU A 62 21.22 -46.10 -2.50
CA GLU A 62 19.99 -45.92 -1.73
C GLU A 62 18.73 -46.39 -2.47
N TYR A 63 18.90 -47.02 -3.64
CA TYR A 63 17.83 -47.46 -4.53
C TYR A 63 17.50 -48.92 -4.28
N GLU A 64 16.23 -49.19 -4.04
CA GLU A 64 15.69 -50.52 -3.75
C GLU A 64 14.59 -50.86 -4.75
N VAL A 65 14.52 -52.12 -5.20
CA VAL A 65 13.45 -52.60 -6.07
C VAL A 65 12.45 -53.38 -5.20
N SER A 66 11.21 -52.90 -5.17
CA SER A 66 10.08 -53.56 -4.49
C SER A 66 9.70 -54.89 -5.17
N ALA A 67 8.99 -55.77 -4.45
CA ALA A 67 8.46 -57.04 -4.97
C ALA A 67 7.58 -56.86 -6.23
N ASN A 68 6.90 -55.72 -6.36
CA ASN A 68 6.06 -55.38 -7.51
C ASN A 68 6.83 -54.69 -8.66
N GLY A 69 8.16 -54.64 -8.61
CA GLY A 69 9.03 -54.03 -9.62
C GLY A 69 9.17 -52.50 -9.55
N THR A 70 8.61 -51.85 -8.52
CA THR A 70 8.72 -50.39 -8.33
C THR A 70 10.09 -50.02 -7.75
N ILE A 71 10.75 -49.03 -8.34
CA ILE A 71 12.02 -48.48 -7.82
C ILE A 71 11.72 -47.47 -6.70
N LEU A 72 12.32 -47.70 -5.53
CA LEU A 72 12.17 -46.89 -4.33
C LEU A 72 13.51 -46.28 -3.90
N VAL A 73 13.48 -45.14 -3.22
CA VAL A 73 14.64 -44.52 -2.56
C VAL A 73 14.30 -44.21 -1.12
N ARG A 74 14.91 -44.94 -0.18
CA ARG A 74 14.59 -44.88 1.26
C ARG A 74 13.07 -45.04 1.52
N GLY A 75 12.46 -46.05 0.92
CA GLY A 75 11.02 -46.34 1.04
C GLY A 75 10.06 -45.39 0.29
N ARG A 76 10.56 -44.57 -0.64
CA ARG A 76 9.74 -43.61 -1.42
C ARG A 76 9.79 -43.90 -2.91
N VAL A 77 8.66 -43.80 -3.59
CA VAL A 77 8.54 -44.05 -5.03
C VAL A 77 9.40 -43.08 -5.83
N CYS A 78 10.34 -43.61 -6.61
CA CYS A 78 11.22 -42.76 -7.42
C CYS A 78 10.53 -42.34 -8.72
N VAL A 79 10.25 -41.05 -8.89
CA VAL A 79 9.56 -40.57 -10.10
C VAL A 79 10.60 -40.33 -11.21
N PRO A 80 10.49 -41.00 -12.37
CA PRO A 80 11.43 -40.86 -13.49
C PRO A 80 11.45 -39.44 -14.03
N LYS A 81 12.39 -39.12 -14.92
CA LYS A 81 12.49 -37.80 -15.59
C LYS A 81 11.39 -37.56 -16.65
N ASP A 82 10.19 -38.03 -16.36
CA ASP A 82 8.98 -37.80 -17.14
C ASP A 82 8.31 -36.50 -16.65
N VAL A 83 8.20 -35.52 -17.56
CA VAL A 83 7.64 -34.20 -17.24
C VAL A 83 6.15 -34.28 -16.96
N GLU A 84 5.40 -35.12 -17.68
CA GLU A 84 3.96 -35.24 -17.54
C GLU A 84 3.60 -35.86 -16.19
N LEU A 85 4.28 -36.94 -15.80
CA LEU A 85 4.06 -37.59 -14.50
C LEU A 85 4.41 -36.66 -13.34
N ARG A 86 5.54 -35.95 -13.42
CA ARG A 86 5.92 -34.97 -12.39
C ARG A 86 4.92 -33.82 -12.31
N HIS A 87 4.48 -33.28 -13.44
CA HIS A 87 3.47 -32.22 -13.49
C HIS A 87 2.12 -32.71 -12.96
N GLN A 88 1.72 -33.95 -13.23
CA GLN A 88 0.49 -34.53 -12.68
C GLN A 88 0.56 -34.62 -11.15
N ILE A 89 1.67 -35.11 -10.59
CA ILE A 89 1.88 -35.17 -9.14
C ILE A 89 1.86 -33.76 -8.52
N LEU A 90 2.59 -32.81 -9.12
CA LEU A 90 2.66 -31.43 -8.64
C LEU A 90 1.29 -30.73 -8.75
N GLY A 91 0.56 -30.97 -9.83
CA GLY A 91 -0.79 -30.46 -10.07
C GLY A 91 -1.77 -30.96 -9.02
N GLU A 92 -1.81 -32.28 -8.78
CA GLU A 92 -2.70 -32.90 -7.80
C GLU A 92 -2.36 -32.44 -6.37
N ALA A 93 -1.08 -32.46 -5.99
CA ALA A 93 -0.65 -32.03 -4.67
C ALA A 93 -0.75 -30.51 -4.43
N HIS A 94 -1.02 -29.73 -5.48
CA HIS A 94 -1.19 -28.28 -5.36
C HIS A 94 -2.64 -27.82 -5.51
N ALA A 95 -3.36 -28.27 -6.53
CA ALA A 95 -4.66 -27.73 -6.93
C ALA A 95 -5.84 -28.66 -6.64
N SER A 96 -5.60 -29.89 -6.15
CA SER A 96 -6.71 -30.77 -5.76
C SER A 96 -7.55 -30.17 -4.63
N LYS A 97 -8.82 -30.59 -4.58
CA LYS A 97 -9.75 -30.27 -3.49
C LYS A 97 -9.22 -30.71 -2.11
N PHE A 98 -8.33 -31.71 -2.08
CA PHE A 98 -7.72 -32.20 -0.84
C PHE A 98 -6.50 -31.41 -0.38
N SER A 99 -5.79 -30.73 -1.28
CA SER A 99 -4.54 -30.04 -0.96
C SER A 99 -4.69 -28.52 -0.83
N ILE A 100 -5.56 -27.91 -1.65
CA ILE A 100 -5.93 -26.48 -1.62
C ILE A 100 -4.71 -25.54 -1.54
N HIS A 101 -3.92 -25.47 -2.61
CA HIS A 101 -2.82 -24.52 -2.82
C HIS A 101 -1.84 -24.37 -1.64
N PRO A 102 -1.21 -25.46 -1.14
CA PRO A 102 -0.23 -25.37 -0.06
C PRO A 102 0.99 -24.52 -0.45
N GLY A 103 1.69 -23.97 0.55
CA GLY A 103 2.99 -23.33 0.33
C GLY A 103 4.07 -24.35 -0.04
N ALA A 104 5.11 -23.92 -0.75
CA ALA A 104 6.17 -24.80 -1.27
C ALA A 104 6.78 -25.74 -0.20
N THR A 105 7.07 -25.21 0.99
CA THR A 105 7.61 -26.03 2.10
C THR A 105 6.62 -27.12 2.53
N LYS A 106 5.34 -26.77 2.73
CA LYS A 106 4.31 -27.72 3.16
C LYS A 106 4.10 -28.79 2.09
N MET A 107 3.91 -28.38 0.84
CA MET A 107 3.75 -29.26 -0.30
C MET A 107 4.93 -30.23 -0.46
N TYR A 108 6.17 -29.74 -0.30
CA TYR A 108 7.36 -30.59 -0.34
C TYR A 108 7.36 -31.63 0.77
N HIS A 109 7.01 -31.25 2.01
CA HIS A 109 6.96 -32.19 3.13
C HIS A 109 5.85 -33.23 3.00
N ASP A 110 4.73 -32.88 2.36
CA ASP A 110 3.63 -33.81 2.08
C ASP A 110 4.05 -34.81 0.99
N LEU A 111 4.62 -34.33 -0.12
CA LEU A 111 5.10 -35.17 -1.22
C LEU A 111 6.30 -36.05 -0.82
N LYS A 112 7.23 -35.51 -0.02
CA LYS A 112 8.46 -36.21 0.38
C LYS A 112 8.20 -37.51 1.14
N ARG A 113 7.00 -37.71 1.69
CA ARG A 113 6.63 -38.97 2.37
C ARG A 113 6.48 -40.13 1.40
N TYR A 114 6.03 -39.85 0.17
CA TYR A 114 5.62 -40.87 -0.80
C TYR A 114 6.53 -40.90 -2.02
N TYR A 115 6.97 -39.73 -2.49
CA TYR A 115 7.70 -39.59 -3.75
C TYR A 115 9.12 -39.06 -3.56
N HIS A 116 9.98 -39.40 -4.53
CA HIS A 116 11.33 -38.87 -4.61
C HIS A 116 11.74 -38.66 -6.08
N TRP A 117 12.35 -37.51 -6.37
CA TRP A 117 13.16 -37.32 -7.57
C TRP A 117 14.24 -36.25 -7.33
N VAL A 118 15.30 -36.30 -8.14
CA VAL A 118 16.37 -35.31 -8.09
C VAL A 118 15.82 -33.94 -8.47
N GLY A 119 15.95 -32.97 -7.56
CA GLY A 119 15.44 -31.61 -7.77
C GLY A 119 14.01 -31.36 -7.28
N MET A 120 13.32 -32.36 -6.69
CA MET A 120 11.92 -32.24 -6.24
C MET A 120 11.60 -30.97 -5.46
N LYS A 121 12.46 -30.56 -4.52
CA LYS A 121 12.22 -29.33 -3.73
C LYS A 121 12.20 -28.07 -4.60
N ARG A 122 13.08 -28.00 -5.61
CA ARG A 122 13.15 -26.89 -6.56
C ARG A 122 11.91 -26.90 -7.46
N ASP A 123 11.57 -28.06 -8.01
CA ASP A 123 10.41 -28.20 -8.91
C ASP A 123 9.10 -27.85 -8.18
N VAL A 124 8.95 -28.24 -6.91
CA VAL A 124 7.83 -27.82 -6.04
C VAL A 124 7.81 -26.30 -5.84
N ALA A 125 8.96 -25.69 -5.52
CA ALA A 125 9.04 -24.25 -5.33
C ALA A 125 8.68 -23.48 -6.60
N ASP A 126 9.20 -23.93 -7.75
CA ASP A 126 8.91 -23.36 -9.05
C ASP A 126 7.42 -23.53 -9.39
N TRP A 127 6.82 -24.70 -9.16
CA TRP A 127 5.39 -24.93 -9.40
C TRP A 127 4.50 -23.99 -8.60
N VAL A 128 4.74 -23.85 -7.30
CA VAL A 128 3.97 -22.94 -6.44
C VAL A 128 4.19 -21.48 -6.82
N ALA A 129 5.41 -21.08 -7.20
CA ALA A 129 5.73 -19.72 -7.60
C ALA A 129 5.04 -19.29 -8.91
N LYS A 130 4.75 -20.25 -9.80
CA LYS A 130 4.04 -20.03 -11.07
C LYS A 130 2.52 -20.04 -10.92
N CYS A 131 1.97 -20.38 -9.76
CA CYS A 131 0.52 -20.44 -9.55
C CYS A 131 -0.10 -19.04 -9.39
N ASN A 132 -0.94 -18.64 -10.34
CA ASN A 132 -1.64 -17.34 -10.31
C ASN A 132 -2.59 -17.19 -9.12
N THR A 133 -3.35 -18.24 -8.78
CA THR A 133 -4.27 -18.22 -7.62
C THR A 133 -3.50 -17.95 -6.33
N CYS A 134 -2.34 -18.59 -6.16
CA CYS A 134 -1.45 -18.30 -5.05
C CYS A 134 -0.95 -16.86 -5.08
N ALA A 135 -0.51 -16.37 -6.24
CA ALA A 135 0.01 -15.01 -6.40
C ALA A 135 -1.02 -13.92 -6.09
N LEU A 136 -2.30 -14.17 -6.39
CA LEU A 136 -3.42 -13.24 -6.16
C LEU A 136 -3.93 -13.24 -4.71
N VAL A 137 -3.91 -14.38 -4.02
CA VAL A 137 -4.54 -14.55 -2.70
C VAL A 137 -3.53 -14.49 -1.55
N LYS A 138 -2.36 -15.12 -1.71
CA LYS A 138 -1.43 -15.30 -0.59
C LYS A 138 -0.84 -13.98 -0.12
N ALA A 139 -0.82 -13.83 1.21
CA ALA A 139 -0.19 -12.70 1.90
C ALA A 139 1.29 -12.56 1.50
N GLU A 140 1.76 -11.32 1.39
CA GLU A 140 3.21 -11.08 1.38
C GLU A 140 3.71 -11.08 2.83
N HIS A 141 4.66 -11.97 3.13
CA HIS A 141 5.35 -12.01 4.42
C HIS A 141 6.76 -11.40 4.34
N GLN A 142 7.17 -10.94 3.16
CA GLN A 142 8.44 -10.23 2.98
C GLN A 142 8.31 -8.78 3.42
N VAL A 143 9.44 -8.18 3.80
CA VAL A 143 9.51 -6.74 4.03
C VAL A 143 9.17 -5.96 2.76
N PRO A 144 8.55 -4.78 2.85
CA PRO A 144 8.18 -3.98 1.69
C PRO A 144 9.36 -3.71 0.76
N GLY A 145 9.11 -3.80 -0.55
CA GLY A 145 10.08 -3.43 -1.58
C GLY A 145 10.25 -1.91 -1.70
N GLY A 146 11.45 -1.49 -2.08
CA GLY A 146 11.78 -0.10 -2.41
C GLY A 146 12.55 0.62 -1.31
N LEU A 147 13.86 0.74 -1.50
CA LEU A 147 14.76 1.48 -0.61
C LEU A 147 14.36 2.96 -0.52
N LEU A 148 14.60 3.60 0.63
CA LEU A 148 14.23 4.99 0.85
C LEU A 148 14.98 5.91 -0.14
N GLN A 149 14.22 6.70 -0.90
CA GLN A 149 14.76 7.74 -1.76
C GLN A 149 14.64 9.09 -1.07
N SER A 150 15.76 9.61 -0.59
CA SER A 150 15.82 10.96 -0.01
C SER A 150 15.76 12.00 -1.13
N LEU A 151 14.95 13.04 -0.92
CA LEU A 151 14.93 14.19 -1.83
C LEU A 151 16.27 14.96 -1.75
N PRO A 152 16.76 15.54 -2.85
CA PRO A 152 18.03 16.27 -2.86
C PRO A 152 17.96 17.43 -1.88
N ILE A 153 19.02 17.62 -1.09
CA ILE A 153 19.13 18.75 -0.15
C ILE A 153 19.21 20.05 -0.99
N PRO A 154 18.35 21.05 -0.73
CA PRO A 154 18.40 22.31 -1.47
C PRO A 154 19.76 23.01 -1.31
N GLU A 155 20.12 23.83 -2.30
CA GLU A 155 21.36 24.60 -2.24
C GLU A 155 21.18 25.89 -1.45
N TRP A 156 19.99 26.48 -1.53
CA TRP A 156 19.67 27.75 -0.91
C TRP A 156 18.32 27.72 -0.18
N LYS A 157 18.15 28.71 0.70
CA LYS A 157 16.95 28.88 1.55
C LYS A 157 15.77 29.25 0.66
N TRP A 158 14.59 28.71 0.93
CA TRP A 158 13.34 28.99 0.22
C TRP A 158 13.31 28.63 -1.27
N ASP A 159 14.38 28.01 -1.78
CA ASP A 159 14.47 27.54 -3.16
C ASP A 159 13.56 26.32 -3.41
N ARG A 160 13.41 25.46 -2.38
CA ARG A 160 12.57 24.26 -2.46
C ARG A 160 11.73 24.15 -1.19
N ILE A 161 10.41 24.11 -1.36
CA ILE A 161 9.47 24.09 -0.25
C ILE A 161 8.56 22.87 -0.29
N THR A 162 8.02 22.49 0.86
CA THR A 162 6.94 21.51 0.99
C THR A 162 5.65 22.19 1.42
N MET A 163 4.52 21.69 0.93
CA MET A 163 3.20 22.21 1.26
C MET A 163 2.24 21.09 1.62
N ASP A 164 1.44 21.33 2.65
CA ASP A 164 0.43 20.38 3.12
C ASP A 164 -0.74 21.09 3.80
N PHE A 165 -1.86 20.40 3.95
CA PHE A 165 -3.04 20.90 4.65
C PHE A 165 -3.35 20.07 5.89
N VAL A 166 -3.45 20.76 7.03
CA VAL A 166 -4.09 20.19 8.22
C VAL A 166 -5.57 20.48 8.14
N VAL A 167 -6.38 19.42 7.97
CA VAL A 167 -7.84 19.51 7.83
C VAL A 167 -8.55 18.78 8.97
N GLY A 168 -9.82 19.12 9.23
CA GLY A 168 -10.61 18.49 10.30
C GLY A 168 -10.37 19.11 11.67
N LEU A 169 -9.80 20.31 11.72
CA LEU A 169 -9.71 21.10 12.93
C LEU A 169 -11.10 21.62 13.34
N PRO A 170 -11.37 21.81 14.64
CA PRO A 170 -12.59 22.47 15.08
C PRO A 170 -12.65 23.88 14.48
N VAL A 171 -13.86 24.32 14.10
CA VAL A 171 -14.05 25.67 13.53
C VAL A 171 -13.61 26.72 14.54
N SER A 172 -12.72 27.62 14.11
CA SER A 172 -12.19 28.70 14.92
C SER A 172 -12.31 30.01 14.17
N ARG A 173 -13.11 30.93 14.72
CA ARG A 173 -13.67 32.10 14.02
C ARG A 173 -14.40 31.69 12.75
N THR A 174 -13.70 31.63 11.62
CA THR A 174 -14.24 31.20 10.32
C THR A 174 -13.37 30.15 9.62
N PHE A 175 -12.28 29.70 10.26
CA PHE A 175 -11.29 28.77 9.70
C PHE A 175 -11.49 27.37 10.28
N ASP A 176 -11.25 26.35 9.47
CA ASP A 176 -11.38 24.93 9.81
C ASP A 176 -10.20 24.08 9.31
N ALA A 177 -9.18 24.74 8.74
CA ALA A 177 -7.96 24.12 8.25
C ALA A 177 -6.76 25.05 8.36
N ILE A 178 -5.55 24.48 8.31
CA ILE A 178 -4.27 25.21 8.26
C ILE A 178 -3.51 24.77 7.01
N TRP A 179 -2.97 25.73 6.27
CA TRP A 179 -2.02 25.50 5.20
C TRP A 179 -0.61 25.65 5.75
N VAL A 180 0.13 24.55 5.71
CA VAL A 180 1.50 24.43 6.21
C VAL A 180 2.45 24.53 5.03
N ILE A 181 3.39 25.47 5.10
CA ILE A 181 4.41 25.69 4.07
C ILE A 181 5.78 25.71 4.74
N VAL A 182 6.69 24.83 4.33
CA VAL A 182 7.97 24.65 5.00
C VAL A 182 9.13 24.74 4.02
N ASP A 183 10.14 25.54 4.34
CA ASP A 183 11.42 25.54 3.64
C ASP A 183 12.17 24.22 3.90
N ARG A 184 12.55 23.51 2.84
CA ARG A 184 13.23 22.23 2.99
C ARG A 184 14.63 22.36 3.55
N LEU A 185 15.29 23.51 3.38
CA LEU A 185 16.65 23.72 3.88
C LEU A 185 16.65 24.16 5.35
N THR A 186 16.12 25.34 5.64
CA THR A 186 16.15 25.94 6.99
C THR A 186 15.12 25.35 7.93
N LYS A 187 14.15 24.59 7.40
CA LYS A 187 12.98 24.08 8.14
C LYS A 187 12.08 25.19 8.68
N SER A 188 12.25 26.42 8.21
CA SER A 188 11.36 27.52 8.57
C SER A 188 9.98 27.26 8.00
N ALA A 189 8.95 27.38 8.84
CA ALA A 189 7.57 27.10 8.48
C ALA A 189 6.70 28.35 8.56
N HIS A 190 5.68 28.41 7.70
CA HIS A 190 4.57 29.34 7.73
C HIS A 190 3.29 28.55 7.95
N PHE A 191 2.48 28.97 8.93
CA PHE A 191 1.22 28.32 9.27
C PHE A 191 0.06 29.29 8.98
N LEU A 192 -0.70 29.00 7.93
CA LEU A 192 -1.72 29.91 7.42
C LEU A 192 -3.12 29.35 7.69
N ALA A 193 -3.91 30.02 8.54
CA ALA A 193 -5.31 29.64 8.76
C ALA A 193 -6.14 29.77 7.47
N ILE A 194 -6.83 28.72 7.05
CA ILE A 194 -7.62 28.69 5.80
C ILE A 194 -8.98 28.03 6.06
N LYS A 195 -9.86 28.13 5.06
CA LYS A 195 -11.09 27.34 5.02
C LYS A 195 -10.88 26.14 4.10
N LYS A 196 -11.46 25.00 4.46
CA LYS A 196 -11.48 23.80 3.60
C LYS A 196 -12.17 24.09 2.25
N THR A 197 -13.09 25.05 2.24
CA THR A 197 -13.80 25.52 1.04
C THR A 197 -13.03 26.55 0.22
N ASP A 198 -11.86 27.02 0.69
CA ASP A 198 -11.04 27.96 -0.09
C ASP A 198 -10.54 27.28 -1.37
N GLY A 199 -10.95 27.83 -2.52
CA GLY A 199 -10.51 27.37 -3.82
C GLY A 199 -9.07 27.79 -4.15
N ALA A 200 -8.52 27.18 -5.20
CA ALA A 200 -7.12 27.39 -5.62
C ALA A 200 -6.77 28.87 -5.89
N ALA A 201 -7.72 29.66 -6.41
CA ALA A 201 -7.52 31.10 -6.65
C ALA A 201 -7.34 31.93 -5.37
N VAL A 202 -8.05 31.57 -4.30
CA VAL A 202 -7.90 32.22 -2.99
C VAL A 202 -6.53 31.86 -2.41
N LEU A 203 -6.16 30.58 -2.50
CA LEU A 203 -4.86 30.10 -2.05
C LEU A 203 -3.71 30.75 -2.81
N ALA A 204 -3.80 30.92 -4.12
CA ALA A 204 -2.75 31.58 -4.91
C ALA A 204 -2.52 33.03 -4.47
N ARG A 205 -3.59 33.82 -4.26
CA ARG A 205 -3.46 35.18 -3.71
C ARG A 205 -2.80 35.19 -2.34
N LYS A 206 -3.19 34.23 -1.49
CA LYS A 206 -2.61 34.09 -0.16
C LYS A 206 -1.13 33.69 -0.22
N PHE A 207 -0.77 32.80 -1.13
CA PHE A 207 0.61 32.37 -1.36
C PHE A 207 1.50 33.55 -1.77
N VAL A 208 1.04 34.39 -2.70
CA VAL A 208 1.79 35.58 -3.11
C VAL A 208 1.98 36.54 -1.93
N ARG A 209 0.90 36.78 -1.18
CA ARG A 209 0.89 37.75 -0.07
C ARG A 209 1.75 37.31 1.11
N GLU A 210 1.70 36.04 1.49
CA GLU A 210 2.35 35.56 2.71
C GLU A 210 3.72 34.93 2.44
N ILE A 211 3.94 34.33 1.28
CA ILE A 211 5.19 33.60 0.98
C ILE A 211 6.05 34.36 -0.03
N VAL A 212 5.53 34.61 -1.24
CA VAL A 212 6.34 35.23 -2.31
C VAL A 212 6.82 36.62 -1.92
N ARG A 213 5.98 37.40 -1.23
CA ARG A 213 6.35 38.72 -0.70
C ARG A 213 7.56 38.67 0.24
N LEU A 214 7.70 37.61 1.03
CA LEU A 214 8.74 37.49 2.04
C LEU A 214 10.01 36.82 1.52
N HIS A 215 9.86 35.77 0.71
CA HIS A 215 10.96 34.86 0.38
C HIS A 215 11.26 34.77 -1.11
N GLY A 216 10.43 35.40 -1.95
CA GLY A 216 10.48 35.23 -3.40
C GLY A 216 9.78 33.96 -3.88
N VAL A 217 9.87 33.72 -5.18
CA VAL A 217 9.27 32.55 -5.83
C VAL A 217 10.19 31.34 -5.67
N PRO A 218 9.71 30.21 -5.11
CA PRO A 218 10.51 29.00 -4.99
C PRO A 218 10.74 28.35 -6.36
N ALA A 219 11.91 27.74 -6.59
CA ALA A 219 12.18 26.98 -7.80
C ALA A 219 11.39 25.67 -7.87
N SER A 220 11.10 25.04 -6.72
CA SER A 220 10.27 23.83 -6.70
C SER A 220 9.41 23.68 -5.44
N ILE A 221 8.24 23.07 -5.62
CA ILE A 221 7.27 22.76 -4.56
C ILE A 221 7.02 21.26 -4.56
N VAL A 222 7.07 20.64 -3.38
CA VAL A 222 6.57 19.29 -3.16
C VAL A 222 5.25 19.40 -2.40
N SER A 223 4.20 18.77 -2.90
CA SER A 223 2.89 18.74 -2.21
C SER A 223 2.24 17.37 -2.34
N ASP A 224 1.22 17.13 -1.54
CA ASP A 224 0.31 16.01 -1.76
C ASP A 224 -0.57 16.22 -3.00
N ARG A 225 -1.48 15.27 -3.23
CA ARG A 225 -2.42 15.29 -4.35
C ARG A 225 -3.77 15.90 -3.98
N ASP A 226 -3.80 16.83 -3.02
CA ASP A 226 -5.03 17.54 -2.70
C ASP A 226 -5.62 18.16 -4.00
N PRO A 227 -6.95 18.07 -4.22
CA PRO A 227 -7.62 18.64 -5.38
C PRO A 227 -7.26 20.11 -5.64
N ARG A 228 -6.94 20.87 -4.59
CA ARG A 228 -6.54 22.28 -4.69
C ARG A 228 -5.18 22.43 -5.37
N PHE A 229 -4.22 21.56 -5.08
CA PHE A 229 -2.88 21.56 -5.70
C PHE A 229 -2.85 20.88 -7.08
N THR A 230 -3.80 19.98 -7.36
CA THR A 230 -3.90 19.31 -8.66
C THR A 230 -4.79 20.05 -9.67
N SER A 231 -5.50 21.09 -9.22
CA SER A 231 -6.34 21.95 -10.06
C SER A 231 -5.55 22.53 -11.25
N GLU A 232 -6.23 22.70 -12.38
CA GLU A 232 -5.65 23.31 -13.57
C GLU A 232 -5.17 24.73 -13.28
N PHE A 233 -5.97 25.50 -12.53
CA PHE A 233 -5.61 26.84 -12.09
C PHE A 233 -4.29 26.85 -11.31
N TRP A 234 -4.11 25.96 -10.31
CA TRP A 234 -2.89 25.93 -9.51
C TRP A 234 -1.67 25.55 -10.36
N ARG A 235 -1.82 24.58 -11.26
CA ARG A 235 -0.75 24.19 -12.19
C ARG A 235 -0.35 25.33 -13.12
N ALA A 236 -1.33 26.04 -13.70
CA ALA A 236 -1.07 27.20 -14.55
C ALA A 236 -0.40 28.35 -13.76
N PHE A 237 -0.89 28.65 -12.56
CA PHE A 237 -0.33 29.67 -11.68
C PHE A 237 1.15 29.39 -11.34
N GLN A 238 1.48 28.15 -10.98
CA GLN A 238 2.87 27.80 -10.65
C GLN A 238 3.77 27.77 -11.88
N ALA A 239 3.25 27.33 -13.04
CA ALA A 239 3.99 27.37 -14.30
C ALA A 239 4.34 28.81 -14.70
N GLU A 240 3.40 29.75 -14.56
CA GLU A 240 3.62 31.17 -14.87
C GLU A 240 4.64 31.81 -13.92
N MET A 241 4.65 31.40 -12.65
CA MET A 241 5.69 31.84 -11.70
C MET A 241 7.06 31.19 -11.95
N GLY A 242 7.16 30.19 -12.82
CA GLY A 242 8.40 29.45 -13.08
C GLY A 242 8.73 28.38 -12.04
N THR A 243 7.77 27.99 -11.21
CA THR A 243 7.95 27.00 -10.14
C THR A 243 7.62 25.58 -10.61
N LYS A 244 8.53 24.63 -10.35
CA LYS A 244 8.31 23.20 -10.64
C LYS A 244 7.52 22.52 -9.52
N VAL A 245 6.34 22.00 -9.84
CA VAL A 245 5.49 21.28 -8.86
C VAL A 245 5.72 19.77 -8.95
N HIS A 246 6.05 19.16 -7.82
CA HIS A 246 6.21 17.72 -7.65
C HIS A 246 5.13 17.18 -6.73
N LEU A 247 4.15 16.49 -7.31
CA LEU A 247 3.07 15.84 -6.54
C LEU A 247 3.55 14.51 -5.99
N SER A 248 3.41 14.28 -4.69
CA SER A 248 3.70 12.99 -4.06
C SER A 248 2.77 11.91 -4.62
N THR A 249 3.21 10.64 -4.61
CA THR A 249 2.35 9.53 -5.00
C THR A 249 1.31 9.29 -3.91
N ALA A 250 0.04 9.12 -4.29
CA ALA A 250 -1.02 8.78 -3.34
C ALA A 250 -0.58 7.57 -2.48
N TYR A 251 -0.76 7.69 -1.16
CA TYR A 251 -0.43 6.65 -0.16
C TYR A 251 1.06 6.39 0.11
N HIS A 252 1.99 7.27 -0.29
CA HIS A 252 3.39 7.19 0.14
C HIS A 252 3.87 8.43 0.92
N PRO A 253 3.34 8.67 2.14
CA PRO A 253 3.73 9.80 2.99
C PRO A 253 5.23 9.81 3.35
N GLN A 254 5.95 8.70 3.17
CA GLN A 254 7.37 8.59 3.50
C GLN A 254 8.30 9.45 2.64
N THR A 255 7.85 9.89 1.46
CA THR A 255 8.65 10.79 0.59
C THR A 255 8.74 12.21 1.15
N ASP A 256 7.80 12.59 2.03
CA ASP A 256 7.80 13.85 2.74
C ASP A 256 7.59 13.65 4.26
N GLY A 257 8.34 12.74 4.87
CA GLY A 257 8.32 12.57 6.33
C GLY A 257 8.75 13.83 7.12
N GLN A 258 9.18 14.89 6.42
CA GLN A 258 9.41 16.21 6.98
C GLN A 258 8.08 16.95 7.26
N SER A 259 7.13 16.94 6.32
CA SER A 259 5.82 17.57 6.53
C SER A 259 5.08 16.88 7.67
N GLU A 260 5.11 15.54 7.74
CA GLU A 260 4.47 14.75 8.79
C GLU A 260 4.93 15.15 10.20
N ARG A 261 6.25 15.25 10.43
CA ARG A 261 6.79 15.70 11.74
C ARG A 261 6.44 17.16 12.04
N THR A 262 6.43 18.01 11.03
CA THR A 262 6.07 19.43 11.18
C THR A 262 4.61 19.56 11.61
N ILE A 263 3.72 18.83 10.95
CA ILE A 263 2.29 18.79 11.26
C ILE A 263 2.06 18.24 12.66
N GLN A 264 2.73 17.14 13.04
CA GLN A 264 2.62 16.60 14.39
C GLN A 264 3.04 17.63 15.46
N THR A 265 4.17 18.30 15.25
CA THR A 265 4.66 19.35 16.17
C THR A 265 3.67 20.51 16.25
N LEU A 266 3.10 20.93 15.12
CA LEU A 266 2.07 21.97 15.05
C LEU A 266 0.81 21.55 15.82
N GLU A 267 0.31 20.33 15.62
CA GLU A 267 -0.86 19.81 16.33
C GLU A 267 -0.63 19.79 17.85
N ASP A 268 0.54 19.33 18.30
CA ASP A 268 0.87 19.28 19.72
C ASP A 268 0.99 20.69 20.32
N LEU A 269 1.62 21.63 19.62
CA LEU A 269 1.67 23.04 20.03
C LEU A 269 0.27 23.65 20.14
N LEU A 270 -0.61 23.41 19.15
CA LEU A 270 -1.98 23.89 19.18
C LEU A 270 -2.79 23.27 20.33
N ARG A 271 -2.63 21.97 20.59
CA ARG A 271 -3.26 21.28 21.73
C ARG A 271 -2.84 21.93 23.06
N MET A 272 -1.54 22.18 23.24
CA MET A 272 -1.03 22.85 24.44
C MET A 272 -1.57 24.28 24.58
N CYS A 273 -1.54 25.09 23.51
CA CYS A 273 -2.07 26.46 23.56
C CYS A 273 -3.57 26.50 23.90
N VAL A 274 -4.36 25.57 23.34
CA VAL A 274 -5.80 25.49 23.63
C VAL A 274 -6.06 25.01 25.07
N LEU A 275 -5.23 24.12 25.62
CA LEU A 275 -5.35 23.66 27.00
C LEU A 275 -4.96 24.75 28.02
N ASP A 276 -3.84 25.43 27.80
CA ASP A 276 -3.28 26.39 28.76
C ASP A 276 -3.93 27.77 28.68
N TRP A 277 -4.16 28.27 27.46
CA TRP A 277 -4.64 29.64 27.23
C TRP A 277 -6.11 29.70 26.82
N GLY A 278 -6.73 28.56 26.50
CA GLY A 278 -8.10 28.50 26.01
C GLY A 278 -8.29 29.24 24.67
N GLY A 279 -9.55 29.51 24.33
CA GLY A 279 -9.90 30.36 23.18
C GLY A 279 -9.76 29.70 21.80
N HIS A 280 -9.65 30.56 20.77
CA HIS A 280 -9.66 30.17 19.37
C HIS A 280 -8.25 29.84 18.88
N TRP A 281 -8.02 28.60 18.41
CA TRP A 281 -6.70 28.21 17.90
C TRP A 281 -6.13 29.13 16.81
N ALA A 282 -6.99 29.77 15.99
CA ALA A 282 -6.58 30.69 14.95
C ALA A 282 -5.86 31.94 15.50
N ASP A 283 -6.17 32.36 16.73
CA ASP A 283 -5.55 33.52 17.37
C ASP A 283 -4.14 33.21 17.87
N HIS A 284 -3.87 31.95 18.20
CA HIS A 284 -2.57 31.47 18.68
C HIS A 284 -1.60 31.14 17.56
N LEU A 285 -2.07 31.08 16.31
CA LEU A 285 -1.30 30.52 15.20
C LEU A 285 0.02 31.26 14.94
N SER A 286 0.03 32.59 15.07
CA SER A 286 1.24 33.42 14.92
C SER A 286 2.28 33.14 16.02
N LEU A 287 1.83 32.93 17.25
CA LEU A 287 2.69 32.56 18.38
C LEU A 287 3.22 31.14 18.24
N VAL A 288 2.39 30.23 17.74
CA VAL A 288 2.79 28.84 17.43
C VAL A 288 3.83 28.79 16.33
N GLU A 289 3.65 29.56 15.25
CA GLU A 289 4.64 29.70 14.18
C GLU A 289 5.97 30.25 14.71
N PHE A 290 5.90 31.31 15.53
CA PHE A 290 7.07 31.89 16.17
C PHE A 290 7.80 30.87 17.07
N ALA A 291 7.06 30.17 17.92
CA ALA A 291 7.60 29.16 18.82
C ALA A 291 8.25 28.00 18.05
N TYR A 292 7.61 27.50 16.99
CA TYR A 292 8.16 26.45 16.13
C TYR A 292 9.47 26.91 15.47
N ASN A 293 9.46 28.09 14.84
CA ASN A 293 10.63 28.61 14.14
C ASN A 293 11.79 28.97 15.07
N ASN A 294 11.52 29.29 16.33
CA ASN A 294 12.55 29.59 17.32
C ASN A 294 13.02 28.35 18.12
N SER A 295 12.36 27.22 17.96
CA SER A 295 12.72 25.98 18.66
C SER A 295 13.84 25.22 17.96
N PHE A 296 14.72 24.60 18.73
CA PHE A 296 15.83 23.81 18.20
C PHE A 296 15.33 22.62 17.37
N GLN A 297 15.90 22.44 16.18
CA GLN A 297 15.62 21.28 15.33
C GLN A 297 16.85 20.39 15.16
N ALA A 298 16.75 19.16 15.64
CA ALA A 298 17.85 18.18 15.58
C ALA A 298 18.36 17.90 14.16
N SER A 299 17.51 17.98 13.14
CA SER A 299 17.90 17.71 11.75
C SER A 299 18.84 18.76 11.13
N ILE A 300 18.81 19.99 11.65
CA ILE A 300 19.66 21.11 11.18
C ILE A 300 20.66 21.56 12.25
N GLY A 301 20.50 21.11 13.51
CA GLY A 301 21.40 21.43 14.62
C GLY A 301 21.26 22.85 15.18
N MET A 302 20.17 23.55 14.87
CA MET A 302 19.86 24.91 15.34
C MET A 302 18.36 25.22 15.19
N ALA A 303 17.93 26.42 15.56
CA ALA A 303 16.56 26.87 15.33
C ALA A 303 16.35 27.28 13.85
N PRO A 304 15.18 27.01 13.24
CA PRO A 304 14.87 27.45 11.88
C PRO A 304 15.06 28.95 11.64
N PHE A 305 14.68 29.77 12.61
CA PHE A 305 14.90 31.22 12.58
C PHE A 305 16.38 31.56 12.45
N GLU A 306 17.23 30.86 13.20
CA GLU A 306 18.68 31.07 13.14
C GLU A 306 19.26 30.60 11.80
N ALA A 307 18.80 29.46 11.29
CA ALA A 307 19.20 28.98 9.98
C ALA A 307 18.79 29.95 8.86
N LEU A 308 17.61 30.57 8.97
CA LEU A 308 17.09 31.53 8.01
C LEU A 308 17.83 32.87 8.07
N TYR A 309 17.89 33.51 9.24
CA TYR A 309 18.39 34.88 9.39
C TYR A 309 19.87 34.99 9.80
N GLY A 310 20.52 33.86 10.08
CA GLY A 310 21.92 33.84 10.51
C GLY A 310 22.17 34.31 11.94
N ARG A 311 21.11 34.57 12.73
CA ARG A 311 21.20 34.98 14.13
C ARG A 311 20.08 34.35 14.97
N PRO A 312 20.29 34.07 16.26
CA PRO A 312 19.23 33.66 17.17
C PRO A 312 18.10 34.69 17.23
N CYS A 313 16.87 34.22 17.44
CA CYS A 313 15.74 35.12 17.66
C CYS A 313 15.88 35.80 19.03
N ARG A 314 15.40 37.04 19.14
CA ARG A 314 15.27 37.71 20.44
C ARG A 314 13.94 37.34 21.04
N THR A 315 13.95 36.95 22.30
CA THR A 315 12.74 36.70 23.09
C THR A 315 12.78 37.56 24.35
N PRO A 316 11.63 37.82 24.99
CA PRO A 316 11.61 38.49 26.30
C PRO A 316 12.47 37.78 27.35
N LEU A 317 12.69 36.46 27.22
CA LEU A 317 13.54 35.66 28.10
C LEU A 317 15.03 35.87 27.86
N CYS A 318 15.43 36.23 26.65
CA CYS A 318 16.83 36.44 26.30
C CYS A 318 16.97 37.51 25.22
N TRP A 319 17.34 38.71 25.67
CA TRP A 319 17.90 39.73 24.78
C TRP A 319 19.36 39.41 24.54
N THR A 320 19.64 38.69 23.46
CA THR A 320 21.03 38.58 22.98
C THR A 320 21.53 39.97 22.61
N GLN A 321 22.64 40.40 23.23
CA GLN A 321 23.39 41.56 22.76
C GLN A 321 23.71 41.29 21.29
N VAL A 322 23.10 42.06 20.40
CA VAL A 322 23.69 42.27 19.08
C VAL A 322 24.82 43.23 19.38
N GLY A 323 25.90 42.70 19.98
CA GLY A 323 27.14 43.44 20.09
C GLY A 323 27.55 43.86 18.69
N GLU A 324 28.34 44.92 18.58
CA GLU A 324 28.99 45.33 17.34
C GLU A 324 29.76 44.13 16.75
N ARG A 325 29.08 43.27 15.99
CA ARG A 325 29.71 42.51 14.93
C ARG A 325 30.17 43.59 13.98
N SER A 326 31.46 43.91 14.02
CA SER A 326 32.14 44.84 13.11
C SER A 326 31.40 44.84 11.77
N MET A 327 30.62 45.90 11.53
CA MET A 327 29.79 46.04 10.33
C MET A 327 30.66 46.43 9.14
N TYR A 328 31.68 45.63 8.84
CA TYR A 328 32.60 45.86 7.74
C TYR A 328 32.80 44.56 6.94
N GLY A 329 32.23 44.54 5.73
CA GLY A 329 32.62 43.78 4.51
C GLY A 329 32.74 42.25 4.58
N ALA A 330 32.26 41.54 3.53
CA ALA A 330 32.44 40.10 3.19
C ALA A 330 32.17 39.00 4.27
N THR A 331 32.41 39.27 5.54
CA THR A 331 32.27 38.41 6.72
C THR A 331 30.83 37.99 6.97
N TYR A 332 29.83 38.87 6.82
CA TYR A 332 28.41 38.49 6.96
C TYR A 332 27.94 37.50 5.87
N VAL A 333 28.42 37.69 4.63
CA VAL A 333 28.16 36.77 3.52
C VAL A 333 28.85 35.43 3.78
N GLN A 334 30.09 35.44 4.29
CA GLN A 334 30.81 34.24 4.71
C GLN A 334 30.11 33.52 5.87
N GLU A 335 29.66 34.21 6.91
CA GLU A 335 28.91 33.64 8.04
C GLU A 335 27.60 32.99 7.58
N THR A 336 26.86 33.65 6.68
CA THR A 336 25.60 33.12 6.16
C THR A 336 25.84 31.89 5.28
N THR A 337 26.87 31.94 4.45
CA THR A 337 27.27 30.82 3.58
C THR A 337 27.76 29.64 4.41
N GLU A 338 28.51 29.90 5.48
CA GLU A 338 28.99 28.88 6.41
C GLU A 338 27.84 28.22 7.18
N LYS A 339 26.84 28.99 7.62
CA LYS A 339 25.63 28.43 8.23
C LYS A 339 24.84 27.56 7.26
N VAL A 340 24.70 27.97 6.00
CA VAL A 340 24.09 27.12 4.95
C VAL A 340 24.90 25.83 4.78
N ARG A 341 26.23 25.90 4.77
CA ARG A 341 27.11 24.73 4.68
C ARG A 341 26.90 23.76 5.85
N VAL A 342 26.89 24.26 7.09
CA VAL A 342 26.64 23.46 8.30
C VAL A 342 25.26 22.81 8.26
N VAL A 343 24.22 23.58 7.92
CA VAL A 343 22.84 23.09 7.80
C VAL A 343 22.73 21.98 6.74
N ARG A 344 23.39 22.14 5.58
CA ARG A 344 23.45 21.10 4.54
C ARG A 344 24.18 19.84 5.01
N LEU A 345 25.29 19.98 5.73
CA LEU A 345 26.04 18.84 6.27
C LEU A 345 25.21 18.06 7.30
N ASN A 346 24.58 18.75 8.25
CA ASN A 346 23.71 18.15 9.25
C ASN A 346 22.52 17.45 8.62
N MET A 347 21.89 18.06 7.61
CA MET A 347 20.81 17.40 6.86
C MET A 347 21.28 16.17 6.12
N LYS A 348 22.47 16.17 5.52
CA LYS A 348 23.02 14.99 4.84
C LYS A 348 23.21 13.85 5.84
N GLU A 349 23.84 14.14 6.97
CA GLU A 349 24.05 13.15 8.02
C GLU A 349 22.73 12.60 8.57
N ALA A 350 21.73 13.47 8.79
CA ALA A 350 20.39 13.05 9.22
C ALA A 350 19.67 12.19 8.17
N GLN A 351 19.77 12.56 6.88
CA GLN A 351 19.21 11.78 5.78
C GLN A 351 19.89 10.40 5.65
N ASP A 352 21.22 10.33 5.77
CA ASP A 352 21.99 9.09 5.68
C ASP A 352 21.65 8.15 6.86
N ARG A 353 21.55 8.68 8.09
CA ARG A 353 21.06 7.94 9.25
C ARG A 353 19.65 7.41 9.00
N GLN A 354 18.71 8.27 8.58
CA GLN A 354 17.33 7.85 8.31
C GLN A 354 17.26 6.76 7.23
N LYS A 355 18.03 6.91 6.16
CA LYS A 355 18.13 5.94 5.08
C LYS A 355 18.65 4.60 5.59
N SER A 356 19.76 4.57 6.32
CA SER A 356 20.31 3.33 6.89
C SER A 356 19.31 2.59 7.78
N TYR A 357 18.55 3.30 8.63
CA TYR A 357 17.52 2.68 9.48
C TYR A 357 16.31 2.19 8.69
N ALA A 358 15.84 2.97 7.70
CA ALA A 358 14.70 2.61 6.88
C ALA A 358 15.00 1.40 5.99
N ASP A 359 16.17 1.40 5.35
CA ASP A 359 16.58 0.36 4.39
C ASP A 359 16.79 -0.99 5.07
N ARG A 360 17.19 -1.03 6.36
CA ARG A 360 17.22 -2.28 7.14
C ARG A 360 15.88 -3.01 7.24
N ARG A 361 14.77 -2.29 7.06
CA ARG A 361 13.40 -2.84 7.12
C ARG A 361 12.76 -2.93 5.74
N ARG A 362 13.56 -2.86 4.67
CA ARG A 362 13.09 -2.92 3.28
C ARG A 362 14.00 -3.80 2.45
N ARG A 363 13.52 -4.15 1.25
CA ARG A 363 14.30 -4.86 0.25
C ARG A 363 14.39 -4.06 -1.02
N GLU A 364 15.51 -4.20 -1.71
CA GLU A 364 15.63 -3.72 -3.08
C GLU A 364 14.69 -4.55 -3.98
N LEU A 365 13.92 -3.86 -4.80
CA LEU A 365 12.98 -4.46 -5.74
C LEU A 365 12.91 -3.55 -6.96
N GLU A 366 13.09 -4.12 -8.14
CA GLU A 366 13.02 -3.40 -9.39
C GLU A 366 12.23 -4.21 -10.43
N PHE A 367 11.62 -3.51 -11.37
CA PHE A 367 10.90 -4.08 -12.50
C PHE A 367 11.41 -3.48 -13.80
N GLN A 368 11.36 -4.26 -14.88
CA GLN A 368 11.70 -3.80 -16.22
C GLN A 368 10.44 -3.44 -17.01
N VAL A 369 10.58 -2.58 -18.02
CA VAL A 369 9.48 -2.31 -18.96
C VAL A 369 9.14 -3.61 -19.68
N GLY A 370 7.84 -3.93 -19.74
CA GLY A 370 7.33 -5.22 -20.25
C GLY A 370 7.17 -6.30 -19.18
N ASP A 371 7.74 -6.15 -17.97
CA ASP A 371 7.42 -7.06 -16.86
C ASP A 371 5.91 -6.99 -16.57
N ARG A 372 5.31 -8.14 -16.27
CA ARG A 372 3.94 -8.20 -15.78
C ARG A 372 3.93 -8.21 -14.25
N VAL A 373 3.05 -7.41 -13.66
CA VAL A 373 2.95 -7.25 -12.20
C VAL A 373 1.51 -7.29 -11.72
N TYR A 374 1.31 -7.80 -10.51
CA TYR A 374 0.05 -7.70 -9.79
C TYR A 374 0.05 -6.45 -8.90
N LEU A 375 -1.07 -5.73 -8.89
CA LEU A 375 -1.29 -4.53 -8.07
C LEU A 375 -2.04 -4.91 -6.78
N LYS A 376 -1.58 -4.41 -5.63
CA LYS A 376 -2.20 -4.68 -4.33
C LYS A 376 -3.55 -3.98 -4.16
N MET A 377 -4.60 -4.74 -3.84
CA MET A 377 -5.98 -4.26 -3.68
C MET A 377 -6.20 -3.32 -2.48
N ALA A 378 -5.25 -3.25 -1.53
CA ALA A 378 -5.31 -2.29 -0.42
C ALA A 378 -5.37 -0.82 -0.88
N MET A 379 -4.96 -0.54 -2.13
CA MET A 379 -5.15 0.75 -2.79
C MET A 379 -6.62 1.11 -2.96
N LEU A 380 -7.53 0.13 -3.12
CA LEU A 380 -8.94 0.35 -3.44
C LEU A 380 -9.78 0.98 -2.29
N ARG A 381 -9.12 1.41 -1.21
CA ARG A 381 -9.78 1.97 -0.02
C ARG A 381 -9.88 3.48 -0.16
N GLY A 382 -10.90 3.95 -0.87
CA GLY A 382 -11.31 5.34 -0.84
C GLY A 382 -11.61 5.83 0.60
N PRO A 383 -11.73 7.15 0.81
CA PRO A 383 -11.93 7.75 2.14
C PRO A 383 -13.24 7.33 2.82
N ASN A 384 -14.23 6.83 2.05
CA ASN A 384 -15.43 6.20 2.58
C ASN A 384 -15.19 4.70 2.76
N ARG A 385 -14.92 4.31 4.01
CA ARG A 385 -14.73 2.92 4.48
C ARG A 385 -16.01 2.07 4.34
N SER A 386 -16.48 1.83 3.12
CA SER A 386 -17.67 1.01 2.86
C SER A 386 -17.45 -0.06 1.80
N ILE A 387 -16.20 -0.45 1.53
CA ILE A 387 -15.92 -1.81 1.08
C ILE A 387 -15.40 -2.52 2.32
N ALA A 388 -16.30 -3.12 3.09
CA ALA A 388 -15.88 -4.21 3.95
C ALA A 388 -15.27 -5.26 3.00
N GLU A 389 -14.04 -5.64 3.29
CA GLU A 389 -13.40 -6.71 2.56
C GLU A 389 -14.31 -7.93 2.68
N ASN A 390 -14.93 -8.36 1.57
CA ASN A 390 -15.40 -9.73 1.50
C ASN A 390 -14.16 -10.57 1.83
N LYS A 391 -14.17 -11.29 2.98
CA LYS A 391 -12.98 -11.98 3.53
C LYS A 391 -12.31 -12.95 2.52
N LEU A 392 -13.06 -13.31 1.48
CA LEU A 392 -12.68 -14.23 0.41
C LEU A 392 -12.20 -13.53 -0.87
N SER A 393 -12.19 -12.19 -0.91
CA SER A 393 -11.70 -11.43 -2.06
C SER A 393 -10.18 -11.61 -2.24
N PRO A 394 -9.68 -11.62 -3.49
CA PRO A 394 -8.24 -11.62 -3.75
C PRO A 394 -7.54 -10.44 -3.09
N ARG A 395 -6.23 -10.54 -2.83
CA ARG A 395 -5.46 -9.44 -2.23
C ARG A 395 -4.75 -8.58 -3.27
N PHE A 396 -4.66 -9.10 -4.49
CA PHE A 396 -4.04 -8.45 -5.64
C PHE A 396 -4.95 -8.55 -6.87
N MET A 397 -4.70 -7.68 -7.85
CA MET A 397 -5.37 -7.61 -9.15
C MET A 397 -4.33 -7.51 -10.28
N GLY A 398 -4.74 -7.82 -11.51
CA GLY A 398 -3.84 -7.92 -12.67
C GLY A 398 -3.72 -9.38 -13.16
N PRO A 399 -2.71 -9.72 -13.98
CA PRO A 399 -1.46 -8.99 -14.16
C PRO A 399 -1.56 -7.81 -15.14
N PHE A 400 -0.88 -6.71 -14.83
CA PHE A 400 -0.74 -5.53 -15.70
C PHE A 400 0.70 -5.40 -16.20
N PRO A 401 0.93 -5.04 -17.47
CA PRO A 401 2.27 -4.80 -17.96
C PRO A 401 2.79 -3.44 -17.48
N VAL A 402 4.08 -3.41 -17.15
CA VAL A 402 4.82 -2.17 -16.86
C VAL A 402 5.14 -1.47 -18.17
N VAL A 403 4.58 -0.28 -18.37
CA VAL A 403 4.77 0.54 -19.58
C VAL A 403 6.01 1.41 -19.45
N GLU A 404 6.27 1.93 -18.25
CA GLU A 404 7.33 2.92 -18.04
C GLU A 404 7.83 2.90 -16.60
N ARG A 405 9.15 3.07 -16.42
CA ARG A 405 9.77 3.34 -15.13
C ARG A 405 9.85 4.86 -14.92
N VAL A 406 8.88 5.42 -14.19
CA VAL A 406 8.76 6.87 -13.93
C VAL A 406 9.85 7.37 -12.95
N GLY A 407 10.32 6.48 -12.07
CA GLY A 407 11.42 6.78 -11.15
C GLY A 407 12.00 5.52 -10.53
N PRO A 408 12.94 5.65 -9.57
CA PRO A 408 13.59 4.51 -8.93
C PRO A 408 12.58 3.53 -8.30
N LEU A 409 11.50 4.07 -7.70
CA LEU A 409 10.48 3.32 -6.99
C LEU A 409 9.07 3.41 -7.62
N ALA A 410 8.91 4.09 -8.76
CA ALA A 410 7.60 4.41 -9.31
C ALA A 410 7.48 3.88 -10.74
N TYR A 411 6.43 3.10 -10.98
CA TYR A 411 6.20 2.40 -12.25
C TYR A 411 4.81 2.71 -12.78
N ARG A 412 4.71 2.98 -14.09
CA ARG A 412 3.46 3.17 -14.81
C ARG A 412 2.98 1.84 -15.37
N LEU A 413 1.71 1.51 -15.09
CA LEU A 413 1.07 0.29 -15.56
C LEU A 413 0.08 0.60 -16.69
N GLU A 414 -0.10 -0.37 -17.58
CA GLU A 414 -1.22 -0.38 -18.52
C GLU A 414 -2.45 -0.92 -17.80
N LEU A 415 -3.40 -0.02 -17.50
CA LEU A 415 -4.65 -0.39 -16.85
C LEU A 415 -5.77 -0.52 -17.91
N PRO A 416 -6.70 -1.48 -17.75
CA PRO A 416 -7.87 -1.62 -18.62
C PRO A 416 -8.75 -0.36 -18.63
N GLU A 417 -9.59 -0.21 -19.65
CA GLU A 417 -10.42 1.00 -19.82
C GLU A 417 -11.40 1.24 -18.66
N ILE A 418 -11.87 0.16 -18.00
CA ILE A 418 -12.70 0.26 -16.78
C ILE A 418 -11.99 1.00 -15.63
N MET A 419 -10.67 1.06 -15.68
CA MET A 419 -9.79 1.69 -14.70
C MET A 419 -9.22 3.02 -15.18
N LYS A 420 -9.74 3.61 -16.26
CA LYS A 420 -9.23 4.85 -16.85
C LYS A 420 -9.17 6.03 -15.87
N ALA A 421 -10.10 6.07 -14.92
CA ALA A 421 -10.14 7.11 -13.89
C ALA A 421 -9.00 7.02 -12.87
N PHE A 422 -8.30 5.88 -12.78
CA PHE A 422 -7.21 5.69 -11.83
C PHE A 422 -5.89 6.23 -12.34
N HIS A 423 -5.08 6.70 -11.39
CA HIS A 423 -3.72 7.06 -11.68
C HIS A 423 -2.90 5.82 -12.04
N LYS A 424 -2.20 5.88 -13.17
CA LYS A 424 -1.48 4.72 -13.73
C LYS A 424 -0.10 4.48 -13.10
N VAL A 425 0.40 5.37 -12.23
CA VAL A 425 1.72 5.21 -11.60
C VAL A 425 1.60 4.77 -10.15
N PHE A 426 2.30 3.70 -9.80
CA PHE A 426 2.28 3.06 -8.50
C PHE A 426 3.70 2.90 -7.93
N HIS A 427 3.79 2.91 -6.61
CA HIS A 427 5.03 2.65 -5.90
C HIS A 427 5.37 1.14 -5.93
N VAL A 428 6.66 0.80 -5.99
CA VAL A 428 7.18 -0.56 -6.12
C VAL A 428 6.70 -1.51 -5.02
N SER A 429 6.48 -1.01 -3.79
CA SER A 429 5.95 -1.78 -2.66
C SER A 429 4.51 -2.27 -2.85
N MET A 430 3.81 -1.76 -3.86
CA MET A 430 2.42 -2.09 -4.18
C MET A 430 2.33 -3.09 -5.32
N LEU A 431 3.48 -3.48 -5.89
CA LEU A 431 3.60 -4.32 -7.05
C LEU A 431 4.22 -5.66 -6.67
N ARG A 432 3.72 -6.73 -7.27
CA ARG A 432 4.26 -8.09 -7.13
C ARG A 432 4.58 -8.63 -8.52
N LYS A 433 5.78 -9.20 -8.72
CA LYS A 433 6.16 -9.77 -10.02
C LYS A 433 5.24 -10.95 -10.38
N CYS A 434 4.74 -10.95 -11.61
CA CYS A 434 4.07 -12.09 -12.21
C CYS A 434 5.12 -12.88 -13.01
N LEU A 435 5.36 -14.14 -12.65
CA LEU A 435 6.36 -14.97 -13.30
C LEU A 435 5.80 -15.68 -14.55
N HIS A 436 4.52 -16.05 -14.52
CA HIS A 436 3.84 -16.78 -15.58
C HIS A 436 2.46 -16.17 -15.82
N PRO A 437 2.33 -15.24 -16.77
CA PRO A 437 1.04 -14.65 -17.09
C PRO A 437 0.21 -15.66 -17.85
N THR A 438 -0.79 -16.26 -17.20
CA THR A 438 -1.86 -16.96 -17.90
C THR A 438 -2.93 -15.94 -18.24
N GLU A 439 -3.46 -15.94 -19.46
CA GLU A 439 -4.42 -14.94 -19.94
C GLU A 439 -5.74 -14.93 -19.15
N GLU A 440 -6.02 -15.98 -18.38
CA GLU A 440 -7.35 -16.29 -17.86
C GLU A 440 -7.63 -15.90 -16.39
N LEU A 441 -6.83 -15.05 -15.75
CA LEU A 441 -7.21 -14.56 -14.41
C LEU A 441 -6.97 -13.06 -14.23
N VAL A 442 -7.78 -12.28 -14.94
CA VAL A 442 -8.19 -10.97 -14.43
C VAL A 442 -9.09 -11.26 -13.24
N ALA A 443 -8.63 -11.03 -12.01
CA ALA A 443 -9.54 -10.89 -10.88
C ALA A 443 -10.65 -9.93 -11.35
N ARG A 444 -11.90 -10.41 -11.48
CA ARG A 444 -12.98 -9.64 -12.11
C ARG A 444 -13.02 -8.28 -11.45
N ILE A 445 -12.61 -7.25 -12.19
CA ILE A 445 -12.71 -5.88 -11.73
C ILE A 445 -14.22 -5.66 -11.61
N PRO A 446 -14.74 -5.27 -10.42
CA PRO A 446 -16.16 -5.03 -10.27
C PRO A 446 -16.62 -4.04 -11.35
N GLU A 447 -17.70 -4.37 -12.06
CA GLU A 447 -18.21 -3.54 -13.15
C GLU A 447 -18.56 -2.12 -12.67
N ASP A 448 -18.95 -2.00 -11.39
CA ASP A 448 -19.39 -0.76 -10.75
C ASP A 448 -18.26 0.02 -10.05
N LEU A 449 -16.98 -0.30 -10.31
CA LEU A 449 -15.85 0.32 -9.62
C LEU A 449 -15.75 1.83 -9.93
N GLN A 450 -15.99 2.67 -8.92
CA GLN A 450 -15.94 4.14 -9.03
C GLN A 450 -14.50 4.67 -9.10
N PRO A 451 -14.29 5.91 -9.59
CA PRO A 451 -12.98 6.59 -9.62
C PRO A 451 -12.23 6.69 -8.29
N ASP A 452 -12.93 6.58 -7.15
CA ASP A 452 -12.36 6.57 -5.80
C ASP A 452 -12.15 5.16 -5.24
N LEU A 453 -12.24 4.15 -6.12
CA LEU A 453 -12.09 2.73 -5.83
C LEU A 453 -13.22 2.14 -4.99
N THR A 454 -14.35 2.84 -4.86
CA THR A 454 -15.54 2.32 -4.18
C THR A 454 -16.45 1.57 -5.14
N VAL A 455 -17.07 0.50 -4.67
CA VAL A 455 -18.24 -0.08 -5.33
C VAL A 455 -19.45 0.59 -4.68
N PRO A 456 -20.37 1.21 -5.43
CA PRO A 456 -21.49 1.93 -4.86
C PRO A 456 -22.46 0.92 -4.24
N ALA A 457 -22.43 0.83 -2.91
CA ALA A 457 -23.45 0.10 -2.16
C ALA A 457 -24.80 0.81 -2.33
N VAL A 458 -25.80 0.09 -2.84
CA VAL A 458 -27.15 0.63 -3.04
C VAL A 458 -27.98 0.27 -1.81
N PRO A 459 -28.60 1.24 -1.10
CA PRO A 459 -29.46 0.91 0.02
C PRO A 459 -30.72 0.20 -0.51
N MET A 460 -31.05 -0.96 0.06
CA MET A 460 -32.22 -1.75 -0.31
C MET A 460 -33.43 -1.37 0.52
N ARG A 461 -33.34 -1.50 1.86
CA ARG A 461 -34.43 -1.22 2.80
C ARG A 461 -33.93 -0.78 4.18
N ILE A 462 -34.78 -0.08 4.92
CA ILE A 462 -34.55 0.25 6.34
C ILE A 462 -35.04 -0.93 7.19
N LEU A 463 -34.14 -1.55 7.96
CA LEU A 463 -34.46 -2.67 8.85
C LEU A 463 -34.91 -2.19 10.23
N GLU A 464 -34.27 -1.15 10.77
CA GLU A 464 -34.50 -0.71 12.15
C GLU A 464 -34.18 0.79 12.29
N ARG A 465 -34.87 1.47 13.23
CA ARG A 465 -34.62 2.87 13.58
C ARG A 465 -34.26 2.96 15.07
N ARG A 466 -33.18 3.65 15.40
CA ARG A 466 -32.71 3.83 16.78
C ARG A 466 -32.20 5.25 17.02
N GLU A 467 -32.50 5.82 18.17
CA GLU A 467 -31.87 7.07 18.60
C GLU A 467 -30.63 6.82 19.46
N LYS A 468 -29.51 7.48 19.11
CA LYS A 468 -28.33 7.55 19.96
C LYS A 468 -28.35 8.85 20.75
N VAL A 469 -28.54 8.76 22.07
CA VAL A 469 -28.53 9.91 22.98
C VAL A 469 -27.10 10.17 23.46
N LEU A 470 -26.58 11.36 23.16
CA LEU A 470 -25.33 11.90 23.68
C LEU A 470 -25.63 13.04 24.67
N ARG A 471 -24.66 13.43 25.50
CA ARG A 471 -24.84 14.46 26.57
C ARG A 471 -25.61 15.72 26.12
N ASN A 472 -25.39 16.20 24.90
CA ASN A 472 -26.00 17.45 24.40
C ASN A 472 -26.79 17.29 23.09
N LYS A 473 -26.94 16.08 22.52
CA LYS A 473 -27.59 15.86 21.21
C LYS A 473 -28.22 14.47 21.10
N ARG A 474 -29.33 14.38 20.37
CA ARG A 474 -29.94 13.10 19.94
C ARG A 474 -29.66 12.91 18.45
N ILE A 475 -29.11 11.76 18.07
CA ILE A 475 -28.79 11.45 16.68
C ILE A 475 -29.62 10.24 16.25
N PRO A 476 -30.58 10.39 15.32
CA PRO A 476 -31.30 9.27 14.75
C PRO A 476 -30.38 8.44 13.83
N LEU A 477 -30.36 7.13 14.06
CA LEU A 477 -29.62 6.13 13.30
C LEU A 477 -30.60 5.15 12.66
N LEU A 478 -30.29 4.73 11.45
CA LEU A 478 -31.02 3.75 10.67
C LEU A 478 -30.14 2.53 10.47
N ARG A 479 -30.69 1.33 10.69
CA ARG A 479 -30.06 0.08 10.29
C ARG A 479 -30.50 -0.21 8.86
N ILE A 480 -29.56 -0.25 7.93
CA ILE A 480 -29.84 -0.29 6.50
C ILE A 480 -29.25 -1.56 5.93
N LEU A 481 -30.05 -2.25 5.13
CA LEU A 481 -29.60 -3.36 4.29
C LEU A 481 -29.09 -2.79 2.98
N TRP A 482 -27.84 -3.09 2.64
CA TRP A 482 -27.15 -2.64 1.43
C TRP A 482 -27.03 -3.78 0.45
N ASP A 483 -27.16 -3.49 -0.85
CA ASP A 483 -26.70 -4.34 -1.94
C ASP A 483 -25.30 -3.89 -2.37
N CYS A 484 -24.31 -4.76 -2.18
CA CYS A 484 -22.91 -4.54 -2.50
C CYS A 484 -22.49 -5.47 -3.66
N SER A 485 -23.12 -5.32 -4.83
CA SER A 485 -22.85 -6.12 -6.04
C SER A 485 -22.98 -7.63 -5.79
N GLY A 486 -24.13 -8.05 -5.24
CA GLY A 486 -24.48 -9.47 -5.05
C GLY A 486 -24.28 -10.03 -3.63
N SER A 487 -23.78 -9.21 -2.70
CA SER A 487 -23.77 -9.52 -1.26
C SER A 487 -24.55 -8.47 -0.47
N THR A 488 -25.29 -8.90 0.55
CA THR A 488 -26.05 -7.99 1.42
C THR A 488 -25.30 -7.65 2.70
N GLU A 489 -25.20 -6.37 3.06
CA GLU A 489 -24.59 -5.92 4.32
C GLU A 489 -25.55 -5.10 5.17
N GLU A 490 -25.41 -5.17 6.49
CA GLU A 490 -26.18 -4.37 7.44
C GLU A 490 -25.27 -3.37 8.16
N THR A 491 -25.57 -2.08 8.04
CA THR A 491 -24.83 -1.04 8.78
C THR A 491 -25.77 -0.03 9.43
N TRP A 492 -25.29 0.57 10.53
CA TRP A 492 -25.98 1.67 11.21
C TRP A 492 -25.49 3.00 10.67
N GLU A 493 -26.40 3.77 10.07
CA GLU A 493 -26.08 5.03 9.41
C GLU A 493 -26.96 6.19 9.93
N PRO A 494 -26.41 7.40 10.13
CA PRO A 494 -27.21 8.55 10.53
C PRO A 494 -28.28 8.88 9.50
N GLU A 495 -29.51 9.13 9.95
CA GLU A 495 -30.64 9.44 9.07
C GLU A 495 -30.36 10.67 8.18
N ALA A 496 -29.73 11.71 8.74
CA ALA A 496 -29.35 12.90 7.99
C ALA A 496 -28.39 12.60 6.83
N LYS A 497 -27.50 11.61 6.99
CA LYS A 497 -26.57 11.17 5.93
C LYS A 497 -27.33 10.47 4.81
N MET A 498 -28.33 9.64 5.14
CA MET A 498 -29.15 8.95 4.14
C MET A 498 -30.06 9.89 3.35
N LYS A 499 -30.70 10.86 4.03
CA LYS A 499 -31.50 11.91 3.37
C LYS A 499 -30.66 12.76 2.41
N LEU A 500 -29.39 13.00 2.74
CA LEU A 500 -28.49 13.77 1.89
C LEU A 500 -27.99 12.96 0.68
N LYS A 501 -27.55 11.71 0.90
CA LYS A 501 -26.85 10.90 -0.12
C LYS A 501 -27.80 10.06 -0.98
N PHE A 502 -28.93 9.61 -0.43
CA PHE A 502 -29.87 8.67 -1.07
C PHE A 502 -31.32 9.18 -1.01
N ARG A 503 -31.52 10.48 -1.22
CA ARG A 503 -32.81 11.18 -1.07
C ARG A 503 -33.98 10.47 -1.76
N LYS A 504 -33.85 10.17 -3.06
CA LYS A 504 -34.92 9.54 -3.86
C LYS A 504 -35.33 8.16 -3.36
N TRP A 505 -34.39 7.39 -2.81
CA TRP A 505 -34.68 6.08 -2.22
C TRP A 505 -35.30 6.24 -0.84
N PHE A 506 -34.74 7.14 -0.02
CA PHE A 506 -35.21 7.38 1.34
C PHE A 506 -36.66 7.87 1.36
N ASP A 507 -37.03 8.77 0.46
CA ASP A 507 -38.40 9.31 0.37
C ASP A 507 -39.43 8.20 0.03
N LYS A 508 -39.05 7.22 -0.81
CA LYS A 508 -39.90 6.05 -1.13
C LYS A 508 -40.10 5.09 0.04
N GLN A 509 -39.17 5.04 1.00
CA GLN A 509 -39.24 4.16 2.18
C GLN A 509 -40.02 4.77 3.35
N VAL A 510 -40.57 5.99 3.19
CA VAL A 510 -41.41 6.69 4.16
C VAL A 510 -42.89 6.66 3.75
N GLU A 511 -43.18 6.36 2.48
CA GLU A 511 -44.53 6.19 1.93
C GLU A 511 -45.09 4.76 2.08
N GLU A 512 -44.22 3.79 2.39
CA GLU A 512 -44.57 2.41 2.84
C GLU A 512 -44.45 2.30 4.37
#